data_AF-A0A954G583-F1
#
_entry.id   AF-A0A954G583-F1
#
_cell.length_a   1.000
_cell.length_b   1.000
_cell.length_c   1.000
_cell.angle_alpha   90.00
_cell.angle_beta   90.00
_cell.angle_gamma   90.00
#
_symmetry.space_group_name_H-M   'P 1'
#
loop_
_entity.id
_entity.type
_entity.pdbx_description
1 polymer ?
#
loop_
_entity_poly.entity_id
_entity_poly.type
_entity_poly.pdbx_seq_one_letter_code
_entity_poly.pdbx_strand_id
1 'polypeptide(L)'
;MSNESLTAYSWKRYPETAAFLFQRITGFCKRSALIQEFADQLQLKTGTRLLDWVDHLELNWSDALQQQLVQLGYVAVEGAKAHLHLHPEGMFPAIQASDSDVERIFVRVESVADFLTIHQCELEKPITGEIGSAVRQRVVINENGLELHVIERHGAPISAGKLPDADVGLLLKHAEAFQLRKRDFDDEVAGFTEVESLIQAAIDDLGVDRTCDLFFAAERAYWQQRNGVARIQKARQDSMGMGWANHDHHTFRSSR
;
A
#
# COMPACT_ATOMS: atom_id res chain seq x y z
N MET A 1 -20.51 -6.16 32.18
CA MET A 1 -19.41 -5.36 31.61
C MET A 1 -19.79 -3.90 31.79
N SER A 2 -19.03 -3.15 32.58
CA SER A 2 -19.31 -1.74 32.87
C SER A 2 -19.14 -0.87 31.62
N ASN A 3 -19.97 0.18 31.52
CA ASN A 3 -20.01 1.15 30.42
C ASN A 3 -18.68 1.94 30.21
N GLU A 4 -17.67 1.73 31.06
CA GLU A 4 -16.38 2.42 31.03
C GLU A 4 -15.45 1.95 29.90
N SER A 5 -15.68 0.76 29.33
CA SER A 5 -14.81 0.24 28.25
C SER A 5 -15.04 0.91 26.88
N LEU A 6 -16.20 1.54 26.66
CA LEU A 6 -16.55 2.17 25.37
C LEU A 6 -16.07 3.63 25.25
N THR A 7 -15.70 4.29 26.35
CA THR A 7 -15.18 5.67 26.34
C THR A 7 -13.64 5.73 26.30
N ALA A 8 -12.94 4.60 26.41
CA ALA A 8 -11.48 4.53 26.40
C ALA A 8 -10.85 4.92 25.05
N TYR A 9 -11.61 4.87 23.95
CA TYR A 9 -11.15 5.19 22.61
C TYR A 9 -11.94 6.37 22.04
N SER A 10 -11.30 7.53 21.97
CA SER A 10 -11.82 8.69 21.24
C SER A 10 -11.39 8.58 19.77
N TRP A 11 -12.28 8.08 18.91
CA TRP A 11 -12.05 8.03 17.47
C TRP A 11 -12.12 9.43 16.86
N LYS A 12 -10.99 10.13 16.86
CA LYS A 12 -10.88 11.47 16.29
C LYS A 12 -11.02 11.41 14.77
N ARG A 13 -11.89 12.27 14.24
CA ARG A 13 -12.06 12.44 12.79
C ARG A 13 -11.18 13.59 12.30
N TYR A 14 -10.76 13.49 11.06
CA TYR A 14 -9.84 14.42 10.40
C TYR A 14 -10.40 14.92 9.05
N PRO A 15 -11.57 15.58 9.04
CA PRO A 15 -12.23 15.98 7.79
C PRO A 15 -11.44 17.03 7.00
N GLU A 16 -10.72 17.94 7.67
CA GLU A 16 -9.87 18.94 7.04
C GLU A 16 -8.68 18.28 6.32
N THR A 17 -8.07 17.28 6.95
CA THR A 17 -6.97 16.48 6.37
C THR A 17 -7.46 15.71 5.13
N ALA A 18 -8.64 15.09 5.22
CA ALA A 18 -9.26 14.42 4.09
C ALA A 18 -9.59 15.39 2.93
N ALA A 19 -10.11 16.59 3.25
CA ALA A 19 -10.41 17.61 2.25
C ALA A 19 -9.14 18.13 1.56
N PHE A 20 -8.05 18.33 2.31
CA PHE A 20 -6.75 18.70 1.77
C PHE A 20 -6.26 17.68 0.74
N LEU A 21 -6.28 16.39 1.08
CA LEU A 21 -5.86 15.32 0.16
C LEU A 21 -6.74 15.24 -1.07
N PHE A 22 -8.06 15.34 -0.89
CA PHE A 22 -9.00 15.37 -2.00
C PHE A 22 -8.71 16.52 -2.96
N GLN A 23 -8.45 17.72 -2.43
CA GLN A 23 -8.10 18.89 -3.24
C GLN A 23 -6.77 18.69 -3.98
N ARG A 24 -5.75 18.14 -3.32
CA ARG A 24 -4.44 17.85 -3.95
C ARG A 24 -4.58 16.87 -5.10
N ILE A 25 -5.21 15.72 -4.88
CA ILE A 25 -5.40 14.69 -5.93
C ILE A 25 -6.27 15.22 -7.07
N THR A 26 -7.33 15.95 -6.77
CA THR A 26 -8.14 16.63 -7.80
C THR A 26 -7.29 17.60 -8.63
N GLY A 27 -6.31 18.27 -8.00
CA GLY A 27 -5.34 19.12 -8.69
C GLY A 27 -4.42 18.37 -9.65
N PHE A 28 -4.02 17.12 -9.33
CA PHE A 28 -3.33 16.25 -10.28
C PHE A 28 -4.22 15.93 -11.48
N CYS A 29 -5.46 15.45 -11.25
CA CYS A 29 -6.36 15.09 -12.34
C CYS A 29 -6.71 16.30 -13.24
N LYS A 30 -6.89 17.50 -12.68
CA LYS A 30 -7.17 18.70 -13.48
C LYS A 30 -6.02 19.13 -14.39
N ARG A 31 -4.77 18.79 -14.04
CA ARG A 31 -3.57 19.15 -14.80
C ARG A 31 -3.12 18.06 -15.78
N SER A 32 -3.68 16.85 -15.68
CA SER A 32 -3.35 15.71 -16.53
C SER A 32 -4.61 14.95 -16.93
N ALA A 33 -4.94 15.01 -18.22
CA ALA A 33 -6.09 14.29 -18.77
C ALA A 33 -5.91 12.77 -18.62
N LEU A 34 -4.67 12.28 -18.71
CA LEU A 34 -4.35 10.87 -18.52
C LEU A 34 -4.59 10.42 -17.08
N ILE A 35 -4.20 11.22 -16.08
CA ILE A 35 -4.48 10.91 -14.66
C ILE A 35 -5.99 10.96 -14.39
N GLN A 36 -6.71 11.93 -14.97
CA GLN A 36 -8.16 12.01 -14.85
C GLN A 36 -8.84 10.77 -15.46
N GLU A 37 -8.45 10.37 -16.67
CA GLU A 37 -8.98 9.17 -17.32
C GLU A 37 -8.70 7.91 -16.49
N PHE A 38 -7.48 7.77 -15.97
CA PHE A 38 -7.14 6.66 -15.07
C PHE A 38 -8.04 6.65 -13.83
N ALA A 39 -8.26 7.79 -13.19
CA ALA A 39 -9.13 7.92 -12.01
C ALA A 39 -10.60 7.55 -12.33
N ASP A 40 -11.10 7.96 -13.50
CA ASP A 40 -12.45 7.65 -13.96
C ASP A 40 -12.62 6.15 -14.26
N GLN A 41 -11.65 5.54 -14.94
CA GLN A 41 -11.65 4.10 -15.22
C GLN A 41 -11.56 3.28 -13.94
N LEU A 42 -10.76 3.72 -12.96
CA LEU A 42 -10.66 3.09 -11.65
C LEU A 42 -12.02 3.12 -10.95
N GLN A 43 -12.63 4.30 -10.84
CA GLN A 43 -13.96 4.45 -10.22
C GLN A 43 -15.03 3.62 -10.93
N LEU A 44 -15.01 3.58 -12.27
CA LEU A 44 -15.99 2.84 -13.08
C LEU A 44 -15.85 1.33 -12.92
N LYS A 45 -14.62 0.80 -13.01
CA LYS A 45 -14.36 -0.65 -13.06
C LYS A 45 -14.30 -1.30 -11.69
N THR A 46 -13.75 -0.60 -10.68
CA THR A 46 -13.51 -1.17 -9.35
C THR A 46 -14.43 -0.58 -8.27
N GLY A 47 -15.04 0.57 -8.52
CA GLY A 47 -15.87 1.27 -7.54
C GLY A 47 -15.07 2.06 -6.50
N THR A 48 -13.74 2.11 -6.61
CA THR A 48 -12.85 2.84 -5.69
C THR A 48 -12.30 4.11 -6.31
N ARG A 49 -12.01 5.11 -5.49
CA ARG A 49 -11.45 6.40 -5.93
C ARG A 49 -9.93 6.30 -6.01
N LEU A 50 -9.30 7.14 -6.84
CA LEU A 50 -7.84 7.24 -6.89
C LEU A 50 -7.20 7.44 -5.50
N LEU A 51 -7.79 8.29 -4.66
CA LEU A 51 -7.35 8.54 -3.28
C LEU A 51 -7.23 7.26 -2.44
N ASP A 52 -8.07 6.25 -2.68
CA ASP A 52 -8.07 5.01 -1.91
C ASP A 52 -6.83 4.13 -2.20
N TRP A 53 -6.05 4.48 -3.24
CA TRP A 53 -4.85 3.77 -3.69
C TRP A 53 -3.57 4.59 -3.54
N VAL A 54 -3.64 5.86 -3.16
CA VAL A 54 -2.44 6.70 -3.11
C VAL A 54 -1.51 6.23 -2.01
N ASP A 55 -0.27 5.91 -2.40
CA ASP A 55 0.81 5.59 -1.48
C ASP A 55 1.25 6.81 -0.69
N HIS A 56 1.72 7.79 -1.46
CA HIS A 56 2.21 9.06 -1.01
C HIS A 56 2.17 10.08 -2.14
N LEU A 57 2.34 11.34 -1.78
CA LEU A 57 2.53 12.44 -2.72
C LEU A 57 3.93 13.04 -2.52
N GLU A 58 4.61 13.32 -3.62
CA GLU A 58 5.78 14.21 -3.61
C GLU A 58 5.35 15.57 -4.15
N LEU A 59 5.50 16.61 -3.32
CA LEU A 59 5.00 17.95 -3.61
C LEU A 59 6.13 18.98 -3.59
N ASN A 60 5.91 20.09 -4.29
CA ASN A 60 6.81 21.24 -4.23
C ASN A 60 6.80 21.83 -2.82
N TRP A 61 7.95 21.77 -2.15
CA TRP A 61 8.03 22.09 -0.72
C TRP A 61 8.08 23.58 -0.46
N SER A 62 7.41 24.02 0.61
CA SER A 62 7.47 25.40 1.11
C SER A 62 7.15 25.43 2.60
N ASP A 63 7.60 26.48 3.29
CA ASP A 63 7.27 26.69 4.70
C ASP A 63 5.76 26.74 4.93
N ALA A 64 5.01 27.33 3.99
CA ALA A 64 3.55 27.37 4.05
C ALA A 64 2.93 25.98 3.97
N LEU A 65 3.43 25.11 3.08
CA LEU A 65 2.99 23.72 2.99
C LEU A 65 3.30 22.97 4.30
N GLN A 66 4.53 23.10 4.83
CA GLN A 66 4.91 22.45 6.07
C GLN A 66 4.01 22.88 7.25
N GLN A 67 3.77 24.18 7.40
CA GLN A 67 2.88 24.69 8.45
C GLN A 67 1.44 24.17 8.29
N GLN A 68 0.94 24.10 7.05
CA GLN A 68 -0.37 23.52 6.76
C GLN A 68 -0.43 22.04 7.14
N LEU A 69 0.60 21.25 6.82
CA LEU A 69 0.67 19.83 7.17
C LEU A 69 0.64 19.61 8.69
N VAL A 70 1.40 20.40 9.45
CA VAL A 70 1.41 20.36 10.92
C VAL A 70 0.02 20.67 11.48
N GLN A 71 -0.67 21.69 10.96
CA GLN A 71 -2.05 22.03 11.36
C GLN A 71 -3.04 20.90 11.06
N LEU A 72 -2.82 20.14 9.98
CA LEU A 72 -3.62 18.99 9.58
C LEU A 72 -3.28 17.70 10.36
N GLY A 73 -2.37 17.76 11.34
CA GLY A 73 -2.00 16.63 12.19
C GLY A 73 -0.87 15.75 11.64
N TYR A 74 -0.20 16.15 10.56
CA TYR A 74 1.00 15.46 10.12
C TYR A 74 2.20 15.80 11.01
N VAL A 75 3.09 14.83 11.16
CA VAL A 75 4.34 14.94 11.92
C VAL A 75 5.51 14.61 11.00
N ALA A 76 6.59 15.38 11.11
CA ALA A 76 7.81 15.13 10.37
C ALA A 76 8.46 13.82 10.81
N VAL A 77 8.98 13.05 9.86
CA VAL A 77 9.77 11.85 10.12
C VAL A 77 11.24 12.25 10.28
N GLU A 78 11.76 12.09 11.48
CA GLU A 78 13.18 12.35 11.75
C GLU A 78 14.08 11.36 10.99
N GLY A 79 15.21 11.86 10.46
CA GLY A 79 16.18 11.04 9.73
C GLY A 79 15.77 10.64 8.31
N ALA A 80 14.61 11.09 7.82
CA ALA A 80 14.21 10.91 6.42
C ALA A 80 15.15 11.68 5.48
N LYS A 81 15.43 11.11 4.30
CA LYS A 81 16.33 11.71 3.29
C LYS A 81 15.79 13.02 2.70
N ALA A 82 14.47 13.13 2.62
CA ALA A 82 13.72 14.32 2.22
C ALA A 82 12.72 14.67 3.32
N HIS A 83 12.15 15.88 3.28
CA HIS A 83 11.08 16.24 4.21
C HIS A 83 9.90 15.31 4.02
N LEU A 84 9.74 14.34 4.92
CA LEU A 84 8.68 13.35 4.91
C LEU A 84 7.78 13.61 6.11
N HIS A 85 6.48 13.65 5.87
CA HIS A 85 5.46 13.90 6.87
C HIS A 85 4.42 12.77 6.84
N LEU A 86 4.14 12.20 8.01
CA LEU A 86 3.17 11.12 8.21
C LEU A 86 2.08 11.58 9.18
N HIS A 87 0.85 11.10 8.99
CA HIS A 87 -0.24 11.34 9.92
C HIS A 87 -0.34 10.16 10.92
N PRO A 88 0.02 10.33 12.20
CA PRO A 88 0.16 9.21 13.13
C PRO A 88 -1.19 8.56 13.52
N GLU A 89 -2.27 9.32 13.47
CA GLU A 89 -3.60 8.87 13.92
C GLU A 89 -4.54 8.45 12.78
N GLY A 90 -4.11 8.54 11.52
CA GLY A 90 -4.98 8.35 10.37
C GLY A 90 -4.25 7.66 9.23
N MET A 91 -4.95 6.79 8.51
CA MET A 91 -4.42 6.09 7.33
C MET A 91 -4.42 7.00 6.09
N PHE A 92 -3.78 8.15 6.21
CA PHE A 92 -3.62 9.11 5.13
C PHE A 92 -2.32 8.85 4.35
N PRO A 93 -2.28 9.15 3.04
CA PRO A 93 -1.04 9.10 2.28
C PRO A 93 0.04 9.98 2.90
N ALA A 94 1.29 9.53 2.87
CA ALA A 94 2.41 10.35 3.28
C ALA A 94 2.60 11.54 2.34
N ILE A 95 3.20 12.63 2.85
CA ILE A 95 3.57 13.79 2.05
C ILE A 95 5.08 13.97 2.15
N GLN A 96 5.75 13.95 1.00
CA GLN A 96 7.19 14.11 0.88
C GLN A 96 7.53 15.34 0.03
N ALA A 97 8.66 16.00 0.31
CA ALA A 97 9.21 16.99 -0.59
C ALA A 97 9.70 16.34 -1.88
N SER A 98 9.31 16.91 -3.02
CA SER A 98 9.93 16.57 -4.30
C SER A 98 11.40 17.00 -4.33
N ASP A 99 12.20 16.24 -5.05
CA ASP A 99 13.62 16.52 -5.34
C ASP A 99 13.83 17.47 -6.54
N SER A 100 12.74 17.88 -7.19
CA SER A 100 12.72 18.74 -8.37
C SER A 100 11.43 19.57 -8.41
N ASP A 101 11.23 20.35 -9.48
CA ASP A 101 9.99 21.12 -9.69
C ASP A 101 8.80 20.24 -10.13
N VAL A 102 8.99 18.91 -10.22
CA VAL A 102 7.97 17.94 -10.63
C VAL A 102 7.22 17.43 -9.40
N GLU A 103 5.89 17.52 -9.41
CA GLU A 103 5.07 16.89 -8.37
C GLU A 103 4.66 15.48 -8.79
N ARG A 104 4.63 14.55 -7.84
CA ARG A 104 4.39 13.12 -8.13
C ARG A 104 3.28 12.56 -7.27
N ILE A 105 2.48 11.69 -7.88
CA ILE A 105 1.49 10.87 -7.19
C ILE A 105 1.90 9.40 -7.35
N PHE A 106 2.07 8.72 -6.23
CA PHE A 106 2.40 7.31 -6.20
C PHE A 106 1.14 6.50 -5.89
N VAL A 107 0.83 5.53 -6.74
CA VAL A 107 -0.37 4.69 -6.65
C VAL A 107 0.07 3.28 -6.32
N ARG A 108 -0.47 2.73 -5.21
CA ARG A 108 -0.18 1.36 -4.78
C ARG A 108 -0.77 0.35 -5.78
N VAL A 109 0.03 -0.63 -6.15
CA VAL A 109 -0.37 -1.81 -6.94
C VAL A 109 0.18 -3.07 -6.29
N GLU A 110 -0.49 -4.20 -6.51
CA GLU A 110 -0.02 -5.50 -5.98
C GLU A 110 1.20 -6.00 -6.74
N SER A 111 1.22 -5.75 -8.05
CA SER A 111 2.37 -5.98 -8.91
C SER A 111 2.51 -4.87 -9.95
N VAL A 112 3.66 -4.21 -9.96
CA VAL A 112 4.06 -3.25 -11.00
C VAL A 112 4.12 -3.93 -12.35
N ALA A 113 4.63 -5.17 -12.42
CA ALA A 113 4.73 -5.89 -13.68
C ALA A 113 3.36 -6.21 -14.29
N ASP A 114 2.40 -6.65 -13.46
CA ASP A 114 1.03 -6.91 -13.91
C ASP A 114 0.35 -5.61 -14.36
N PHE A 115 0.50 -4.52 -13.59
CA PHE A 115 -0.02 -3.21 -13.97
C PHE A 115 0.50 -2.77 -15.35
N LEU A 116 1.83 -2.80 -15.54
CA LEU A 116 2.44 -2.40 -16.82
C LEU A 116 1.92 -3.24 -17.98
N THR A 117 1.76 -4.54 -17.77
CA THR A 117 1.23 -5.46 -18.79
C THR A 117 -0.23 -5.14 -19.13
N ILE A 118 -1.07 -4.86 -18.15
CA ILE A 118 -2.50 -4.57 -18.37
C ILE A 118 -2.69 -3.25 -19.13
N HIS A 119 -1.88 -2.23 -18.82
CA HIS A 119 -1.96 -0.90 -19.45
C HIS A 119 -1.03 -0.74 -20.66
N GLN A 120 -0.25 -1.77 -21.01
CA GLN A 120 0.70 -1.77 -22.13
C GLN A 120 1.69 -0.58 -22.07
N CYS A 121 2.15 -0.23 -20.86
CA CYS A 121 3.01 0.92 -20.63
C CYS A 121 4.49 0.58 -20.87
N GLU A 122 5.01 0.88 -22.08
CA GLU A 122 6.45 0.90 -22.40
C GLU A 122 7.23 -0.29 -21.79
N LEU A 123 6.77 -1.50 -22.09
CA LEU A 123 7.15 -2.75 -21.42
C LEU A 123 8.65 -3.06 -21.48
N GLU A 124 9.38 -2.45 -22.42
CA GLU A 124 10.82 -2.57 -22.57
C GLU A 124 11.62 -1.80 -21.51
N LYS A 125 11.01 -0.84 -20.82
CA LYS A 125 11.72 -0.01 -19.85
C LYS A 125 11.79 -0.70 -18.47
N PRO A 126 12.92 -0.57 -17.75
CA PRO A 126 13.14 -1.34 -16.53
C PRO A 126 12.27 -0.85 -15.36
N ILE A 127 11.84 -1.77 -14.51
CA ILE A 127 11.24 -1.42 -13.21
C ILE A 127 12.35 -1.01 -12.25
N THR A 128 12.16 0.10 -11.53
CA THR A 128 13.09 0.49 -10.45
C THR A 128 12.89 -0.43 -9.27
N GLY A 129 13.97 -1.06 -8.79
CA GLY A 129 13.95 -2.09 -7.76
C GLY A 129 14.09 -3.50 -8.36
N GLU A 130 15.05 -4.26 -7.86
CA GLU A 130 15.37 -5.60 -8.33
C GLU A 130 14.23 -6.58 -8.04
N ILE A 131 14.22 -7.71 -8.74
CA ILE A 131 13.26 -8.78 -8.47
C ILE A 131 13.37 -9.23 -7.00
N GLY A 132 12.22 -9.30 -6.32
CA GLY A 132 12.15 -9.64 -4.90
C GLY A 132 12.36 -8.47 -3.93
N SER A 133 12.80 -7.30 -4.41
CA SER A 133 12.92 -6.11 -3.56
C SER A 133 11.60 -5.75 -2.87
N ALA A 134 11.69 -5.21 -1.65
CA ALA A 134 10.52 -4.82 -0.88
C ALA A 134 9.81 -3.57 -1.40
N VAL A 135 10.45 -2.81 -2.27
CA VAL A 135 9.82 -1.71 -3.01
C VAL A 135 10.24 -1.81 -4.46
N ARG A 136 9.25 -1.81 -5.36
CA ARG A 136 9.49 -1.71 -6.81
C ARG A 136 8.51 -0.70 -7.38
N GLN A 137 8.92 0.07 -8.37
CA GLN A 137 8.10 1.16 -8.90
C GLN A 137 8.44 1.52 -10.34
N ARG A 138 7.50 2.22 -10.99
CA ARG A 138 7.66 2.71 -12.36
C ARG A 138 6.81 3.97 -12.59
N VAL A 139 7.38 4.96 -13.28
CA VAL A 139 6.63 6.08 -13.87
C VAL A 139 5.77 5.53 -15.02
N VAL A 140 4.47 5.81 -15.02
CA VAL A 140 3.54 5.39 -16.09
C VAL A 140 2.86 6.55 -16.80
N ILE A 141 2.80 7.72 -16.17
CA ILE A 141 2.38 8.97 -16.80
C ILE A 141 3.43 10.03 -16.44
N ASN A 142 3.89 10.78 -17.44
CA ASN A 142 4.76 11.92 -17.27
C ASN A 142 4.32 13.03 -18.24
N GLU A 143 3.67 14.06 -17.72
CA GLU A 143 3.26 15.22 -18.50
C GLU A 143 3.08 16.46 -17.61
N ASN A 144 3.23 17.66 -18.18
CA ASN A 144 2.90 18.94 -17.53
C ASN A 144 3.60 19.18 -16.16
N GLY A 145 4.82 18.67 -15.99
CA GLY A 145 5.54 18.76 -14.71
C GLY A 145 4.95 17.88 -13.61
N LEU A 146 4.24 16.81 -14.01
CA LEU A 146 3.64 15.83 -13.12
C LEU A 146 4.01 14.41 -13.52
N GLU A 147 4.13 13.55 -12.53
CA GLU A 147 4.29 12.13 -12.73
C GLU A 147 3.26 11.32 -11.94
N LEU A 148 2.68 10.30 -12.58
CA LEU A 148 2.03 9.21 -11.88
C LEU A 148 2.97 8.01 -11.89
N HIS A 149 3.30 7.55 -10.69
CA HIS A 149 4.06 6.33 -10.46
C HIS A 149 3.13 5.24 -9.96
N VAL A 150 3.39 4.02 -10.39
CA VAL A 150 2.87 2.82 -9.71
C VAL A 150 3.95 2.22 -8.85
N ILE A 151 3.58 1.79 -7.65
CA ILE A 151 4.51 1.28 -6.64
C ILE A 151 3.93 0.04 -5.96
N GLU A 152 4.72 -1.02 -5.86
CA GLU A 152 4.47 -2.14 -4.96
C GLU A 152 5.36 -1.98 -3.71
N ARG A 153 4.77 -2.23 -2.54
CA ARG A 153 5.48 -2.24 -1.25
C ARG A 153 5.14 -3.54 -0.53
N HIS A 154 6.17 -4.30 -0.24
CA HIS A 154 6.08 -5.63 0.36
C HIS A 154 6.83 -5.64 1.68
N GLY A 155 6.11 -5.29 2.76
CA GLY A 155 6.70 -5.17 4.09
C GLY A 155 7.75 -4.06 4.17
N ALA A 156 7.45 -2.88 3.62
CA ALA A 156 8.36 -1.74 3.62
C ALA A 156 7.62 -0.43 3.91
N PRO A 157 7.81 0.19 5.10
CA PRO A 157 7.26 1.51 5.35
C PRO A 157 7.92 2.55 4.45
N ILE A 158 7.21 3.63 4.12
CA ILE A 158 7.78 4.73 3.33
C ILE A 158 8.95 5.43 4.03
N SER A 159 8.95 5.43 5.36
CA SER A 159 10.03 5.95 6.20
C SER A 159 11.22 4.99 6.28
N ALA A 160 11.16 3.81 5.67
CA ALA A 160 12.29 2.88 5.68
C ALA A 160 13.52 3.53 5.03
N GLY A 161 14.66 3.36 5.68
CA GLY A 161 15.96 3.71 5.11
C GLY A 161 16.35 2.76 3.98
N LYS A 162 17.63 2.36 3.95
CA LYS A 162 18.06 1.30 3.03
C LYS A 162 17.44 -0.02 3.48
N LEU A 163 16.59 -0.60 2.66
CA LEU A 163 16.04 -1.94 2.86
C LEU A 163 17.10 -2.98 2.51
N PRO A 164 17.18 -4.11 3.25
CA PRO A 164 18.05 -5.20 2.89
C PRO A 164 17.61 -5.83 1.56
N ASP A 165 18.58 -6.32 0.79
CA ASP A 165 18.29 -7.11 -0.40
C ASP A 165 17.62 -8.42 0.04
N ALA A 166 16.52 -8.77 -0.61
CA ALA A 166 15.80 -9.99 -0.27
C ALA A 166 16.43 -11.20 -0.96
N ASP A 167 16.62 -12.29 -0.21
CA ASP A 167 16.91 -13.59 -0.80
C ASP A 167 15.61 -14.15 -1.39
N VAL A 168 15.54 -14.19 -2.73
CA VAL A 168 14.36 -14.68 -3.46
C VAL A 168 14.04 -16.14 -3.13
N GLY A 169 15.04 -16.97 -2.84
CA GLY A 169 14.84 -18.36 -2.43
C GLY A 169 14.14 -18.44 -1.08
N LEU A 170 14.55 -17.63 -0.11
CA LEU A 170 13.91 -17.56 1.20
C LEU A 170 12.49 -16.97 1.10
N LEU A 171 12.27 -15.96 0.26
CA LEU A 171 10.94 -15.42 -0.01
C LEU A 171 9.98 -16.50 -0.52
N LEU A 172 10.39 -17.28 -1.53
CA LEU A 172 9.57 -18.33 -2.12
C LEU A 172 9.29 -19.46 -1.12
N LYS A 173 10.32 -19.89 -0.37
CA LYS A 173 10.20 -20.91 0.68
C LYS A 173 9.13 -20.53 1.71
N HIS A 174 9.18 -19.32 2.24
CA HIS A 174 8.25 -18.89 3.28
C HIS A 174 6.85 -18.58 2.73
N ALA A 175 6.75 -18.05 1.51
CA ALA A 175 5.46 -17.89 0.83
C ALA A 175 4.74 -19.24 0.65
N GLU A 176 5.46 -20.27 0.19
CA GLU A 176 4.91 -21.62 0.05
C GLU A 176 4.49 -22.20 1.42
N ALA A 177 5.34 -22.05 2.44
CA ALA A 177 5.03 -22.53 3.80
C ALA A 177 3.74 -21.91 4.36
N PHE A 178 3.56 -20.59 4.23
CA PHE A 178 2.33 -19.92 4.69
C PHE A 178 1.10 -20.29 3.85
N GLN A 179 1.27 -20.50 2.55
CA GLN A 179 0.18 -20.96 1.69
C GLN A 179 -0.30 -22.37 2.11
N LEU A 180 0.65 -23.27 2.36
CA LEU A 180 0.40 -24.68 2.68
C LEU A 180 0.13 -24.96 4.16
N ARG A 181 0.20 -23.95 5.04
CA ARG A 181 -0.01 -24.14 6.48
C ARG A 181 -1.30 -24.88 6.77
N LYS A 182 -1.26 -25.74 7.78
CA LYS A 182 -2.45 -26.45 8.25
C LYS A 182 -3.39 -25.43 8.90
N ARG A 183 -4.69 -25.58 8.65
CA ARG A 183 -5.74 -24.65 9.14
C ARG A 183 -6.82 -25.35 9.95
N ASP A 184 -6.85 -26.67 9.91
CA ASP A 184 -7.85 -27.52 10.56
C ASP A 184 -7.15 -28.34 11.66
N PHE A 185 -7.41 -27.99 12.91
CA PHE A 185 -6.83 -28.65 14.09
C PHE A 185 -7.96 -28.99 15.06
N ASP A 186 -7.82 -30.12 15.75
CA ASP A 186 -8.76 -30.52 16.81
C ASP A 186 -8.63 -29.62 18.07
N ASP A 187 -7.49 -28.95 18.22
CA ASP A 187 -7.15 -28.08 19.33
C ASP A 187 -6.60 -26.74 18.81
N GLU A 188 -7.17 -25.64 19.30
CA GLU A 188 -6.79 -24.28 18.92
C GLU A 188 -5.34 -23.97 19.32
N VAL A 189 -4.89 -24.46 20.49
CA VAL A 189 -3.52 -24.23 20.98
C VAL A 189 -2.50 -24.86 20.04
N ALA A 190 -2.75 -26.07 19.54
CA ALA A 190 -1.92 -26.69 18.52
C ALA A 190 -1.86 -25.85 17.24
N GLY A 191 -2.97 -25.24 16.82
CA GLY A 191 -3.02 -24.37 15.64
C GLY A 191 -2.20 -23.07 15.82
N PHE A 192 -2.31 -22.41 16.98
CA PHE A 192 -1.48 -21.25 17.30
C PHE A 192 0.00 -21.61 17.37
N THR A 193 0.35 -22.73 17.99
CA THR A 193 1.74 -23.17 18.12
C THR A 193 2.40 -23.43 16.76
N GLU A 194 1.68 -24.05 15.82
CA GLU A 194 2.19 -24.29 14.47
C GLU A 194 2.43 -22.98 13.70
N VAL A 195 1.45 -22.07 13.71
CA VAL A 195 1.55 -20.82 12.94
C VAL A 195 2.62 -19.89 13.54
N GLU A 196 2.76 -19.84 14.87
CA GLU A 196 3.84 -19.11 15.54
C GLU A 196 5.21 -19.64 15.13
N SER A 197 5.37 -20.97 15.02
CA SER A 197 6.63 -21.56 14.56
C SER A 197 6.96 -21.19 13.11
N LEU A 198 5.97 -21.15 12.21
CA LEU A 198 6.16 -20.70 10.83
C LEU A 198 6.53 -19.21 10.76
N ILE A 199 5.83 -18.38 11.53
CA ILE A 199 6.10 -16.93 11.60
C ILE A 199 7.51 -16.68 12.13
N GLN A 200 7.92 -17.35 13.21
CA GLN A 200 9.25 -17.16 13.77
C GLN A 200 10.36 -17.56 12.79
N ALA A 201 10.20 -18.71 12.10
CA ALA A 201 11.15 -19.14 11.08
C ALA A 201 11.29 -18.13 9.93
N ALA A 202 10.19 -17.48 9.53
CA ALA A 202 10.22 -16.42 8.52
C ALA A 202 10.83 -15.12 9.06
N ILE A 203 10.56 -14.73 10.31
CA ILE A 203 11.16 -13.55 10.94
C ILE A 203 12.68 -13.69 11.01
N ASP A 204 13.18 -14.86 11.37
CA ASP A 204 14.62 -15.11 11.48
C ASP A 204 15.34 -14.96 10.13
N ASP A 205 14.67 -15.37 9.03
CA ASP A 205 15.22 -15.31 7.67
C ASP A 205 14.98 -13.95 6.97
N LEU A 206 13.84 -13.30 7.20
CA LEU A 206 13.33 -12.18 6.38
C LEU A 206 13.05 -10.89 7.18
N GLY A 207 13.06 -10.96 8.50
CA GLY A 207 12.60 -9.88 9.38
C GLY A 207 11.07 -9.76 9.48
N VAL A 208 10.62 -8.93 10.41
CA VAL A 208 9.20 -8.81 10.80
C VAL A 208 8.34 -8.30 9.66
N ASP A 209 8.69 -7.16 9.05
CA ASP A 209 7.82 -6.50 8.08
C ASP A 209 7.56 -7.36 6.85
N ARG A 210 8.61 -8.03 6.35
CA ARG A 210 8.49 -8.91 5.19
C ARG A 210 7.72 -10.18 5.52
N THR A 211 7.92 -10.73 6.72
CA THR A 211 7.14 -11.88 7.19
C THR A 211 5.66 -11.54 7.29
N CYS A 212 5.32 -10.39 7.88
CA CYS A 212 3.94 -9.91 7.97
C CYS A 212 3.29 -9.77 6.60
N ASP A 213 3.99 -9.17 5.63
CA ASP A 213 3.49 -9.04 4.25
C ASP A 213 3.16 -10.39 3.62
N LEU A 214 4.10 -11.34 3.66
CA LEU A 214 3.93 -12.68 3.09
C LEU A 214 2.82 -13.48 3.80
N PHE A 215 2.79 -13.44 5.12
CA PHE A 215 1.77 -14.13 5.90
C PHE A 215 0.37 -13.62 5.53
N PHE A 216 0.17 -12.30 5.53
CA PHE A 216 -1.14 -11.74 5.18
C PHE A 216 -1.48 -11.90 3.69
N ALA A 217 -0.51 -11.93 2.79
CA ALA A 217 -0.74 -12.28 1.39
C ALA A 217 -1.29 -13.71 1.25
N ALA A 218 -0.69 -14.69 1.95
CA ALA A 218 -1.16 -16.08 1.94
C ALA A 218 -2.57 -16.21 2.55
N GLU A 219 -2.85 -15.54 3.66
CA GLU A 219 -4.18 -15.55 4.28
C GLU A 219 -5.25 -14.91 3.39
N ARG A 220 -4.93 -13.80 2.71
CA ARG A 220 -5.83 -13.18 1.73
C ARG A 220 -6.10 -14.12 0.56
N ALA A 221 -5.09 -14.80 0.03
CA ALA A 221 -5.24 -15.75 -1.06
C ALA A 221 -6.16 -16.92 -0.68
N TYR A 222 -5.94 -17.52 0.49
CA TYR A 222 -6.79 -18.59 1.02
C TYR A 222 -8.26 -18.14 1.17
N TRP A 223 -8.49 -16.97 1.75
CA TRP A 223 -9.83 -16.40 1.90
C TRP A 223 -10.50 -16.12 0.56
N GLN A 224 -9.79 -15.46 -0.36
CA GLN A 224 -10.30 -15.14 -1.69
C GLN A 224 -10.76 -16.40 -2.44
N GLN A 225 -9.98 -17.48 -2.36
CA GLN A 225 -10.34 -18.75 -3.01
C GLN A 225 -11.70 -19.29 -2.53
N ARG A 226 -12.07 -19.01 -1.28
CA ARG A 226 -13.28 -19.54 -0.63
C ARG A 226 -14.44 -18.54 -0.65
N ASN A 227 -14.18 -17.26 -0.91
CA ASN A 227 -15.17 -16.20 -0.90
C ASN A 227 -15.52 -15.71 -2.32
N GLY A 228 -16.76 -15.95 -2.76
CA GLY A 228 -17.22 -15.55 -4.10
C GLY A 228 -17.20 -14.03 -4.35
N VAL A 229 -17.56 -13.24 -3.34
CA VAL A 229 -17.56 -11.77 -3.43
C VAL A 229 -16.13 -11.25 -3.52
N ALA A 230 -15.21 -11.82 -2.75
CA ALA A 230 -13.77 -11.50 -2.82
C ALA A 230 -13.20 -11.72 -4.21
N ARG A 231 -13.51 -12.87 -4.85
CA ARG A 231 -13.05 -13.14 -6.23
C ARG A 231 -13.58 -12.13 -7.23
N ILE A 232 -14.84 -11.72 -7.11
CA ILE A 232 -15.44 -10.71 -8.00
C ILE A 232 -14.76 -9.35 -7.80
N GLN A 233 -14.52 -8.95 -6.55
CA GLN A 233 -13.82 -7.71 -6.24
C GLN A 233 -12.38 -7.73 -6.77
N LYS A 234 -11.62 -8.80 -6.49
CA LYS A 234 -10.25 -8.97 -7.00
C LYS A 234 -10.21 -8.92 -8.52
N ALA A 235 -11.10 -9.65 -9.20
CA ALA A 235 -11.15 -9.67 -10.66
C ALA A 235 -11.39 -8.27 -11.26
N ARG A 236 -12.21 -7.44 -10.61
CA ARG A 236 -12.41 -6.03 -11.02
C ARG A 236 -11.14 -5.21 -10.84
N GLN A 237 -10.49 -5.31 -9.68
CA GLN A 237 -9.23 -4.60 -9.41
C GLN A 237 -8.09 -5.08 -10.34
N ASP A 238 -8.02 -6.37 -10.62
CA ASP A 238 -7.06 -6.99 -11.54
C ASP A 238 -7.29 -6.56 -12.97
N SER A 239 -8.53 -6.27 -13.39
CA SER A 239 -8.78 -5.68 -14.72
C SER A 239 -8.14 -4.29 -14.91
N MET A 240 -7.69 -3.67 -13.83
CA MET A 240 -6.96 -2.40 -13.80
C MET A 240 -5.52 -2.55 -13.30
N GLY A 241 -5.03 -3.76 -13.05
CA GLY A 241 -3.67 -4.03 -12.56
C GLY A 241 -3.42 -3.62 -11.12
N MET A 242 -4.48 -3.45 -10.32
CA MET A 242 -4.38 -2.88 -8.98
C MET A 242 -4.15 -3.95 -7.89
N GLY A 243 -4.73 -5.15 -8.08
CA GLY A 243 -4.73 -6.22 -7.07
C GLY A 243 -5.33 -5.80 -5.73
N TRP A 244 -4.77 -6.32 -4.63
CA TRP A 244 -5.20 -5.99 -3.26
C TRP A 244 -4.41 -4.87 -2.59
N ALA A 245 -3.83 -3.96 -3.37
CA ALA A 245 -2.94 -2.92 -2.84
C ALA A 245 -3.66 -1.76 -2.13
N ASN A 246 -4.99 -1.67 -2.24
CA ASN A 246 -5.77 -0.70 -1.48
C ASN A 246 -5.88 -1.13 -0.02
N HIS A 247 -5.90 -0.15 0.88
CA HIS A 247 -6.04 -0.35 2.32
C HIS A 247 -7.49 -0.70 2.72
N ASP A 248 -8.12 -1.66 2.07
CA ASP A 248 -9.39 -2.21 2.54
C ASP A 248 -9.12 -3.43 3.44
N HIS A 249 -9.97 -3.60 4.46
CA HIS A 249 -9.80 -4.51 5.60
C HIS A 249 -10.03 -5.99 5.21
N HIS A 250 -9.48 -6.42 4.07
CA HIS A 250 -9.60 -7.78 3.55
C HIS A 250 -9.03 -8.81 4.53
N THR A 251 -7.98 -8.43 5.26
CA THR A 251 -7.26 -9.30 6.20
C THR A 251 -8.07 -9.70 7.43
N PHE A 252 -9.08 -8.93 7.85
CA PHE A 252 -9.95 -9.31 8.98
C PHE A 252 -11.24 -10.02 8.52
N ARG A 253 -11.45 -10.12 7.21
CA ARG A 253 -12.55 -10.89 6.62
C ARG A 253 -12.14 -12.34 6.30
N SER A 254 -10.86 -12.68 6.43
CA SER A 254 -10.31 -14.03 6.20
C SER A 254 -10.55 -15.03 7.34
N SER A 255 -10.95 -14.56 8.52
CA SER A 255 -11.27 -15.39 9.69
C SER A 255 -12.78 -15.56 9.95
N ARG A 256 -13.65 -15.03 9.07
CA ARG A 256 -15.12 -15.17 9.17
C ARG A 256 -15.70 -16.00 8.03
#